data_AF-C6HDW6-F1
#
_entry.id   AF-C6HDW6-F1
#
_cell.length_a   1.000
_cell.length_b   1.000
_cell.length_c   1.000
_cell.angle_alpha   90.00
_cell.angle_beta   90.00
_cell.angle_gamma   90.00
#
_symmetry.space_group_name_H-M   'P 1'
#
loop_
_entity.id
_entity.type
_entity.pdbx_description
1 polymer ?
#
loop_
_entity_poly.entity_id
_entity_poly.type
_entity_poly.pdbx_seq_one_letter_code
_entity_poly.pdbx_strand_id
1 'polypeptide(L)'
;MLRAAIRVAVFIHAHIAKYNLLSTGASQNHKEDFHKEHIISFNSIMASLDSVAQARQDIEQNIPTLDDLYSALTRQNIEQNITSMDDLYRALFQTRRDIEQNITNLVDAIQPLRDAEAIDDIRKYLSDLDTAFCGLSLSFEKLVGFTSCALGMDGKAWELDGFRWHISNLWGDYGHVLQLKYIYSLCRESEDAKLRQCVDYLQKMIGDLQVVCTESTVQLEEDL
;
A
#
# COMPACT_ATOMS: atom_id res chain seq x y z
N MET A 1 22.46 -3.10 11.94
CA MET A 1 21.78 -1.97 12.61
C MET A 1 22.58 -1.34 13.76
N LEU A 2 23.21 -2.11 14.66
CA LEU A 2 23.93 -1.56 15.83
C LEU A 2 25.09 -0.58 15.51
N ARG A 3 25.80 -0.77 14.39
CA ARG A 3 26.93 0.09 13.98
C ARG A 3 26.52 1.49 13.47
N ALA A 4 25.30 1.64 12.96
CA ALA A 4 24.78 2.92 12.48
C ALA A 4 24.27 3.79 13.63
N ALA A 5 23.56 3.17 14.58
CA ALA A 5 23.08 3.84 15.80
C ALA A 5 24.24 4.38 16.66
N ILE A 6 25.36 3.65 16.76
CA ILE A 6 26.56 4.10 17.50
C ILE A 6 27.19 5.35 16.85
N ARG A 7 27.20 5.46 15.52
CA ARG A 7 27.80 6.60 14.81
C ARG A 7 26.96 7.88 14.95
N VAL A 8 25.63 7.75 14.91
CA VAL A 8 24.71 8.88 15.12
C VAL A 8 24.74 9.35 16.57
N ALA A 9 24.79 8.42 17.54
CA ALA A 9 24.91 8.78 18.95
C ALA A 9 26.23 9.51 19.26
N VAL A 10 27.37 9.07 18.69
CA VAL A 10 28.67 9.74 18.85
C VAL A 10 28.68 11.14 18.21
N PHE A 11 28.02 11.31 17.06
CA PHE A 11 27.90 12.61 16.38
C PHE A 11 27.06 13.61 17.18
N ILE A 12 25.90 13.18 17.69
CA ILE A 12 25.02 14.01 18.53
C ILE A 12 25.71 14.38 19.85
N HIS A 13 26.40 13.42 20.50
CA HIS A 13 27.11 13.69 21.76
C HIS A 13 28.25 14.71 21.59
N ALA A 14 29.01 14.61 20.50
CA ALA A 14 30.10 15.54 20.19
C ALA A 14 29.58 16.96 19.88
N HIS A 15 28.42 17.10 19.25
CA HIS A 15 27.82 18.41 18.95
C HIS A 15 27.16 19.06 20.17
N ILE A 16 26.49 18.28 21.03
CA ILE A 16 25.90 18.82 22.27
C ILE A 16 26.99 19.27 23.26
N ALA A 17 28.11 18.53 23.37
CA ALA A 17 29.23 18.93 24.21
C ALA A 17 29.88 20.26 23.76
N LYS A 18 29.95 20.49 22.45
CA LYS A 18 30.48 21.74 21.87
C LYS A 18 29.54 22.94 22.11
N TYR A 19 28.23 22.70 22.11
CA TYR A 19 27.22 23.72 22.39
C TYR A 19 27.21 24.17 23.87
N ASN A 20 27.41 23.23 24.80
CA ASN A 20 27.49 23.55 26.23
C ASN A 20 28.80 24.26 26.63
N LEU A 21 29.91 24.01 25.92
CA LEU A 21 31.18 24.74 26.08
C LEU A 21 31.11 26.20 25.62
N LEU A 22 30.20 26.53 24.69
CA LEU A 22 30.03 27.87 24.13
C LEU A 22 29.02 28.74 24.91
N SER A 23 28.20 28.13 25.77
CA SER A 23 27.14 28.82 26.54
C SER A 23 27.66 29.54 27.80
N THR A 24 28.86 29.21 28.29
CA THR A 24 29.42 29.77 29.55
C THR A 24 30.54 30.80 29.37
N GLY A 25 30.86 31.21 28.14
CA GLY A 25 31.94 32.18 27.86
C GLY A 25 31.43 33.55 27.43
N ALA A 26 30.88 34.34 28.35
CA ALA A 26 30.64 35.76 28.11
C ALA A 26 31.96 36.55 28.16
N SER A 27 32.32 37.25 27.07
CA SER A 27 33.07 38.50 27.18
C SER A 27 32.96 39.35 25.91
N GLN A 28 32.68 40.63 26.14
CA GLN A 28 32.44 41.66 25.15
C GLN A 28 33.72 41.99 24.39
N ASN A 29 33.76 41.67 23.09
CA ASN A 29 34.41 42.41 22.00
C ASN A 29 34.35 41.52 20.75
N HIS A 30 34.20 42.11 19.56
CA HIS A 30 33.95 41.48 18.25
C HIS A 30 32.46 41.35 17.87
N LYS A 31 31.87 42.44 17.39
CA LYS A 31 30.52 42.45 16.81
C LYS A 31 30.47 42.24 15.29
N GLU A 32 31.60 42.27 14.57
CA GLU A 32 31.62 42.11 13.10
C GLU A 32 32.04 40.71 12.62
N ASP A 33 32.98 40.03 13.29
CA ASP A 33 33.34 38.66 12.93
C ASP A 33 32.30 37.62 13.39
N PHE A 34 31.60 37.91 14.49
CA PHE A 34 30.57 37.04 15.06
C PHE A 34 29.40 36.80 14.10
N HIS A 35 29.03 37.79 13.29
CA HIS A 35 27.94 37.66 12.32
C HIS A 35 28.32 36.84 11.09
N LYS A 36 29.57 36.94 10.60
CA LYS A 36 30.02 36.16 9.44
C LYS A 36 30.20 34.68 9.80
N GLU A 37 30.79 34.36 10.95
CA GLU A 37 30.91 32.97 11.40
C GLU A 37 29.54 32.33 11.70
N HIS A 38 28.60 33.08 12.28
CA HIS A 38 27.23 32.58 12.49
C HIS A 38 26.46 32.35 11.18
N ILE A 39 26.61 33.21 10.17
CA ILE A 39 25.96 33.03 8.87
C ILE A 39 26.57 31.84 8.11
N ILE A 40 27.89 31.66 8.15
CA ILE A 40 28.57 30.51 7.55
C ILE A 40 28.17 29.21 8.28
N SER A 41 28.10 29.25 9.61
CA SER A 41 27.63 28.13 10.45
C SER A 41 26.17 27.78 10.17
N PHE A 42 25.29 28.78 10.04
CA PHE A 42 23.87 28.57 9.73
C PHE A 42 23.67 27.98 8.33
N ASN A 43 24.37 28.49 7.31
CA ASN A 43 24.33 27.94 5.96
C ASN A 43 24.88 26.50 5.91
N SER A 44 25.90 26.20 6.71
CA SER A 44 26.43 24.83 6.85
C SER A 44 25.44 23.89 7.55
N ILE A 45 24.68 24.38 8.54
CA ILE A 45 23.63 23.63 9.22
C ILE A 45 22.46 23.36 8.27
N MET A 46 22.03 24.37 7.51
CA MET A 46 20.96 24.22 6.51
C MET A 46 21.34 23.22 5.41
N ALA A 47 22.55 23.32 4.85
CA ALA A 47 23.04 22.35 3.87
C ALA A 47 23.14 20.91 4.44
N SER A 48 23.46 20.78 5.72
CA SER A 48 23.47 19.48 6.41
C SER A 48 22.06 18.95 6.64
N LEU A 49 21.09 19.82 6.95
CA LEU A 49 19.68 19.47 7.06
C LEU A 49 19.11 19.01 5.71
N ASP A 50 19.42 19.72 4.63
CA ASP A 50 19.02 19.35 3.28
C ASP A 50 19.65 18.00 2.87
N SER A 51 20.92 17.78 3.21
CA SER A 51 21.58 16.49 2.98
C SER A 51 20.97 15.34 3.81
N VAL A 52 20.50 15.60 5.03
CA VAL A 52 19.82 14.61 5.87
C VAL A 52 18.40 14.35 5.37
N ALA A 53 17.69 15.37 4.91
CA ALA A 53 16.38 15.25 4.29
C ALA A 53 16.47 14.45 2.97
N GLN A 54 17.47 14.74 2.14
CA GLN A 54 17.75 13.99 0.92
C GLN A 54 18.14 12.54 1.25
N ALA A 55 19.03 12.31 2.21
CA ALA A 55 19.41 10.96 2.62
C ALA A 55 18.22 10.18 3.19
N ARG A 56 17.31 10.85 3.92
CA ARG A 56 16.06 10.25 4.42
C ARG A 56 15.12 9.90 3.27
N GLN A 57 14.93 10.80 2.31
CA GLN A 57 14.11 10.56 1.13
C GLN A 57 14.69 9.43 0.27
N ASP A 58 16.01 9.41 0.08
CA ASP A 58 16.70 8.32 -0.61
C ASP A 58 16.54 6.98 0.14
N ILE A 59 16.57 6.98 1.48
CA ILE A 59 16.31 5.77 2.28
C ILE A 59 14.85 5.32 2.17
N GLU A 60 13.89 6.24 2.25
CA GLU A 60 12.46 5.97 2.10
C GLU A 60 12.10 5.47 0.68
N GLN A 61 12.85 5.90 -0.35
CA GLN A 61 12.64 5.44 -1.73
C GLN A 61 13.46 4.20 -2.13
N ASN A 62 14.56 3.89 -1.44
CA ASN A 62 15.43 2.75 -1.79
C ASN A 62 15.30 1.54 -0.86
N ILE A 63 14.61 1.66 0.29
CA ILE A 63 14.20 0.48 1.06
C ILE A 63 12.89 0.00 0.43
N PRO A 64 12.85 -1.21 -0.17
CA PRO A 64 11.59 -1.77 -0.64
C PRO A 64 10.65 -1.85 0.56
N THR A 65 9.43 -1.35 0.40
CA THR A 65 8.42 -1.41 1.45
C THR A 65 8.16 -2.86 1.84
N LEU A 66 7.54 -3.08 3.00
CA LEU A 66 7.16 -4.44 3.39
C LEU A 66 6.27 -5.10 2.31
N ASP A 67 5.41 -4.32 1.66
CA ASP A 67 4.59 -4.72 0.52
C ASP A 67 5.44 -5.06 -0.71
N ASP A 68 6.51 -4.30 -1.01
CA ASP A 68 7.42 -4.60 -2.13
C ASP A 68 8.21 -5.89 -1.88
N LEU A 69 8.70 -6.10 -0.66
CA LEU A 69 9.41 -7.32 -0.27
C LEU A 69 8.48 -8.53 -0.31
N TYR A 70 7.24 -8.38 0.17
CA TYR A 70 6.24 -9.45 0.19
C TYR A 70 5.74 -9.78 -1.22
N SER A 71 5.53 -8.77 -2.06
CA SER A 71 5.20 -8.93 -3.48
C SER A 71 6.34 -9.61 -4.24
N ALA A 72 7.60 -9.26 -3.97
CA ALA A 72 8.76 -9.90 -4.57
C ALA A 72 8.91 -11.38 -4.14
N LEU A 73 8.61 -11.68 -2.87
CA LEU A 73 8.63 -13.04 -2.34
C LEU A 73 7.50 -13.89 -2.94
N THR A 74 6.28 -13.34 -3.04
CA THR A 74 5.12 -14.00 -3.65
C THR A 74 5.35 -14.27 -5.13
N ARG A 75 5.93 -13.31 -5.87
CA ARG A 75 6.38 -13.49 -7.25
C ARG A 75 7.37 -14.64 -7.37
N GLN A 76 8.43 -14.64 -6.55
CA GLN A 76 9.43 -15.71 -6.55
C GLN A 76 8.82 -17.08 -6.27
N ASN A 77 7.83 -17.14 -5.37
CA ASN A 77 7.17 -18.39 -5.00
C ASN A 77 6.28 -18.95 -6.13
N ILE A 78 5.63 -18.09 -6.91
CA ILE A 78 4.84 -18.47 -8.09
C ILE A 78 5.78 -18.91 -9.22
N GLU A 79 6.80 -18.12 -9.52
CA GLU A 79 7.77 -18.42 -10.60
C GLU A 79 8.55 -19.72 -10.36
N GLN A 80 8.83 -20.09 -9.10
CA GLN A 80 9.64 -21.26 -8.77
C GLN A 80 8.85 -22.56 -8.56
N ASN A 81 7.56 -22.49 -8.20
CA ASN A 81 6.76 -23.69 -7.88
C ASN A 81 5.75 -24.08 -8.96
N ILE A 82 5.53 -23.22 -9.96
CA ILE A 82 4.54 -23.48 -11.01
C ILE A 82 5.26 -23.92 -12.28
N THR A 83 5.11 -25.19 -12.62
CA THR A 83 5.87 -25.83 -13.71
C THR A 83 5.10 -26.01 -15.01
N SER A 84 3.80 -25.73 -15.01
CA SER A 84 2.92 -25.93 -16.16
C SER A 84 1.82 -24.86 -16.27
N MET A 85 1.22 -24.76 -17.45
CA MET A 85 0.07 -23.87 -17.69
C MET A 85 -1.15 -24.28 -16.84
N ASP A 86 -1.42 -25.58 -16.72
CA ASP A 86 -2.51 -26.11 -15.87
C ASP A 86 -2.35 -25.68 -14.41
N ASP A 87 -1.12 -25.73 -13.89
CA ASP A 87 -0.83 -25.29 -12.52
C ASP A 87 -1.09 -23.78 -12.35
N LEU A 88 -0.78 -22.96 -13.36
CA LEU A 88 -1.08 -21.52 -13.37
C LEU A 88 -2.59 -21.26 -13.37
N TYR A 89 -3.33 -21.93 -14.25
CA TYR A 89 -4.78 -21.80 -14.33
C TYR A 89 -5.46 -22.22 -13.02
N ARG A 90 -5.03 -23.33 -12.40
CA ARG A 90 -5.54 -23.76 -11.09
C ARG A 90 -5.21 -22.76 -9.99
N ALA A 91 -4.01 -22.23 -9.96
CA ALA A 91 -3.61 -21.21 -8.98
C ALA A 91 -4.40 -19.90 -9.16
N LEU A 92 -4.62 -19.47 -10.41
CA LEU A 92 -5.43 -18.31 -10.74
C LEU A 92 -6.89 -18.52 -10.33
N PHE A 93 -7.45 -19.69 -10.63
CA PHE A 93 -8.82 -20.05 -10.24
C PHE A 93 -9.00 -20.07 -8.72
N GLN A 94 -8.04 -20.64 -7.99
CA GLN A 94 -8.08 -20.57 -6.53
C GLN A 94 -8.03 -19.13 -6.03
N THR A 95 -7.16 -18.30 -6.60
CA THR A 95 -7.06 -16.88 -6.23
C THR A 95 -8.37 -16.14 -6.48
N ARG A 96 -9.05 -16.41 -7.60
CA ARG A 96 -10.37 -15.84 -7.89
C ARG A 96 -11.41 -16.26 -6.86
N ARG A 97 -11.49 -17.54 -6.50
CA ARG A 97 -12.41 -18.01 -5.43
C ARG A 97 -12.13 -17.36 -4.08
N ASP A 98 -10.86 -17.18 -3.72
CA ASP A 98 -10.48 -16.49 -2.48
C ASP A 98 -10.95 -15.02 -2.51
N ILE A 99 -10.83 -14.33 -3.65
CA ILE A 99 -11.33 -12.96 -3.85
C ILE A 99 -12.85 -12.90 -3.72
N GLU A 100 -13.59 -13.79 -4.38
CA GLU A 100 -15.06 -13.85 -4.30
C GLU A 100 -15.56 -14.07 -2.88
N GLN A 101 -14.90 -14.96 -2.14
CA GLN A 101 -15.24 -15.19 -0.75
C GLN A 101 -15.00 -13.93 0.08
N ASN A 102 -13.90 -13.21 -0.17
CA ASN A 102 -13.61 -11.95 0.53
C ASN A 102 -14.59 -10.83 0.16
N ILE A 103 -15.05 -10.76 -1.09
CA ILE A 103 -16.12 -9.83 -1.50
C ILE A 103 -17.43 -10.19 -0.81
N THR A 104 -17.79 -11.47 -0.76
CA THR A 104 -19.00 -11.94 -0.06
C THR A 104 -18.96 -11.59 1.42
N ASN A 105 -17.81 -11.82 2.08
CA ASN A 105 -17.60 -11.41 3.47
C ASN A 105 -17.74 -9.89 3.65
N LEU A 106 -17.26 -9.10 2.68
CA LEU A 106 -17.40 -7.65 2.70
C LEU A 106 -18.85 -7.20 2.52
N VAL A 107 -19.63 -7.87 1.66
CA VAL A 107 -21.08 -7.66 1.50
C VAL A 107 -21.82 -7.90 2.83
N ASP A 108 -21.49 -9.00 3.51
CA ASP A 108 -22.07 -9.29 4.82
C ASP A 108 -21.65 -8.24 5.87
N ALA A 109 -20.39 -7.81 5.84
CA ALA A 109 -19.86 -6.83 6.78
C ALA A 109 -20.43 -5.41 6.57
N ILE A 110 -20.87 -5.06 5.35
CA ILE A 110 -21.52 -3.78 5.07
C ILE A 110 -23.03 -3.80 5.34
N GLN A 111 -23.62 -4.96 5.59
CA GLN A 111 -25.04 -5.09 5.91
C GLN A 111 -25.49 -4.22 7.11
N PRO A 112 -24.76 -4.20 8.26
CA PRO A 112 -25.10 -3.32 9.38
C PRO A 112 -25.08 -1.82 9.05
N LEU A 113 -24.29 -1.39 8.07
CA LEU A 113 -24.25 0.01 7.63
C LEU A 113 -25.55 0.44 6.96
N ARG A 114 -26.22 -0.48 6.24
CA ARG A 114 -27.53 -0.23 5.63
C ARG A 114 -28.60 -0.03 6.69
N ASP A 115 -28.56 -0.89 7.71
CA ASP A 115 -29.63 -1.00 8.69
C ASP A 115 -29.46 0.02 9.84
N ALA A 116 -28.33 0.72 9.90
CA ALA A 116 -28.03 1.71 10.92
C ALA A 116 -28.87 3.00 10.76
N GLU A 117 -29.63 3.34 11.80
CA GLU A 117 -30.42 4.57 11.90
C GLU A 117 -29.62 5.76 12.47
N ALA A 118 -28.66 5.51 13.35
CA ALA A 118 -27.81 6.54 13.94
C ALA A 118 -26.54 6.75 13.12
N ILE A 119 -26.14 8.02 12.94
CA ILE A 119 -24.89 8.39 12.26
C ILE A 119 -23.67 7.83 13.01
N ASP A 120 -23.70 7.83 14.35
CA ASP A 120 -22.60 7.30 15.16
C ASP A 120 -22.39 5.80 14.94
N ASP A 121 -23.47 5.04 14.77
CA ASP A 121 -23.39 3.61 14.44
C ASP A 121 -22.81 3.41 13.03
N ILE A 122 -23.19 4.24 12.06
CA ILE A 122 -22.61 4.21 10.72
C ILE A 122 -21.09 4.46 10.78
N ARG A 123 -20.64 5.48 11.52
CA ARG A 123 -19.21 5.78 11.66
C ARG A 123 -18.43 4.64 12.32
N LYS A 124 -19.03 4.00 13.32
CA LYS A 124 -18.48 2.82 13.99
C LYS A 124 -18.34 1.66 13.00
N TYR A 125 -19.42 1.26 12.35
CA TYR A 125 -19.39 0.15 11.40
C TYR A 125 -18.46 0.41 10.21
N LEU A 126 -18.39 1.65 9.71
CA LEU A 126 -17.42 2.02 8.68
C LEU A 126 -15.99 1.77 9.17
N SER A 127 -15.67 2.12 10.41
CA SER A 127 -14.33 1.90 10.95
C SER A 127 -14.00 0.42 11.10
N ASP A 128 -14.98 -0.42 11.42
CA ASP A 128 -14.80 -1.87 11.53
C ASP A 128 -14.48 -2.55 10.17
N LEU A 129 -14.80 -1.90 9.04
CA LEU A 129 -14.52 -2.42 7.70
C LEU A 129 -13.06 -2.31 7.24
N ASP A 130 -12.20 -1.55 7.94
CA ASP A 130 -10.80 -1.33 7.52
C ASP A 130 -10.08 -2.67 7.25
N THR A 131 -10.28 -3.64 8.15
CA THR A 131 -9.63 -4.96 8.06
C THR A 131 -10.13 -5.74 6.85
N ALA A 132 -11.43 -5.65 6.53
CA ALA A 132 -12.01 -6.34 5.38
C ALA A 132 -11.48 -5.78 4.05
N PHE A 133 -11.36 -4.46 3.93
CA PHE A 133 -10.76 -3.81 2.76
C PHE A 133 -9.28 -4.15 2.59
N CYS A 134 -8.53 -4.22 3.69
CA CYS A 134 -7.15 -4.71 3.68
C CYS A 134 -7.08 -6.16 3.20
N GLY A 135 -7.88 -7.07 3.75
CA GLY A 135 -7.93 -8.47 3.33
C GLY A 135 -8.27 -8.65 1.85
N LEU A 136 -9.24 -7.89 1.34
CA LEU A 136 -9.59 -7.90 -0.08
C LEU A 136 -8.41 -7.43 -0.96
N SER A 137 -7.71 -6.35 -0.56
CA SER A 137 -6.54 -5.86 -1.31
C SER A 137 -5.41 -6.89 -1.35
N LEU A 138 -5.14 -7.56 -0.22
CA LEU A 138 -4.11 -8.60 -0.09
C LEU A 138 -4.41 -9.83 -0.94
N SER A 139 -5.68 -10.08 -1.27
CA SER A 139 -6.08 -11.20 -2.14
C SER A 139 -5.49 -11.10 -3.56
N PHE A 140 -5.06 -9.90 -3.97
CA PHE A 140 -4.46 -9.63 -5.28
C PHE A 140 -2.92 -9.68 -5.27
N GLU A 141 -2.26 -10.00 -4.16
CA GLU A 141 -0.79 -10.05 -4.08
C GLU A 141 -0.15 -10.97 -5.13
N LYS A 142 -0.84 -12.05 -5.49
CA LYS A 142 -0.37 -13.03 -6.49
C LYS A 142 -0.42 -12.50 -7.93
N LEU A 143 -1.12 -11.40 -8.19
CA LEU A 143 -1.36 -10.85 -9.53
C LEU A 143 -0.06 -10.50 -10.27
N VAL A 144 0.92 -9.95 -9.57
CA VAL A 144 2.24 -9.63 -10.15
C VAL A 144 2.97 -10.91 -10.55
N GLY A 145 2.85 -11.98 -9.76
CA GLY A 145 3.42 -13.28 -10.09
C GLY A 145 2.79 -13.89 -11.35
N PHE A 146 1.45 -13.90 -11.44
CA PHE A 146 0.76 -14.37 -12.64
C PHE A 146 1.16 -13.57 -13.89
N THR A 147 1.24 -12.24 -13.77
CA THR A 147 1.68 -11.36 -14.85
C THR A 147 3.09 -11.70 -15.32
N SER A 148 4.02 -11.91 -14.39
CA SER A 148 5.40 -12.30 -14.70
C SER A 148 5.45 -13.64 -15.45
N CYS A 149 4.72 -14.65 -14.97
CA CYS A 149 4.63 -15.96 -15.63
C CYS A 149 4.05 -15.85 -17.05
N ALA A 150 3.00 -15.06 -17.25
CA ALA A 150 2.38 -14.88 -18.57
C ALA A 150 3.29 -14.16 -19.60
N LEU A 151 4.27 -13.39 -19.13
CA LEU A 151 5.28 -12.74 -19.98
C LEU A 151 6.46 -13.66 -20.28
N GLY A 152 6.84 -14.54 -19.35
CA GLY A 152 8.03 -15.39 -19.45
C GLY A 152 7.81 -16.82 -19.94
N MET A 153 6.55 -17.30 -20.02
CA MET A 153 6.27 -18.67 -20.43
C MET A 153 6.34 -18.89 -21.95
N ASP A 154 6.98 -20.00 -22.32
CA ASP A 154 6.89 -20.61 -23.64
C ASP A 154 5.67 -21.56 -23.69
N GLY A 155 4.80 -21.40 -24.69
CA GLY A 155 3.56 -22.17 -24.82
C GLY A 155 2.90 -21.95 -26.18
N LYS A 156 1.78 -22.64 -26.47
CA LYS A 156 1.01 -22.33 -27.68
C LYS A 156 0.40 -20.94 -27.55
N ALA A 157 0.46 -20.16 -28.63
CA ALA A 157 -0.02 -18.77 -28.63
C ALA A 157 -1.45 -18.64 -28.08
N TRP A 158 -2.37 -19.52 -28.48
CA TRP A 158 -3.77 -19.44 -28.04
C TRP A 158 -3.99 -19.79 -26.56
N GLU A 159 -3.21 -20.72 -25.98
CA GLU A 159 -3.27 -21.04 -24.53
C GLU A 159 -2.74 -19.86 -23.71
N LEU A 160 -1.64 -19.24 -24.17
CA LEU A 160 -1.06 -18.04 -23.55
C LEU A 160 -1.99 -16.82 -23.67
N ASP A 161 -2.64 -16.63 -24.81
CA ASP A 161 -3.53 -15.51 -25.04
C ASP A 161 -4.79 -15.61 -24.16
N GLY A 162 -5.35 -16.82 -23.99
CA GLY A 162 -6.44 -17.07 -23.04
C GLY A 162 -6.02 -16.75 -21.60
N PHE A 163 -4.85 -17.23 -21.17
CA PHE A 163 -4.36 -16.96 -19.82
C PHE A 163 -4.11 -15.47 -19.56
N ARG A 164 -3.51 -14.77 -20.54
CA ARG A 164 -3.29 -13.31 -20.48
C ARG A 164 -4.59 -12.52 -20.42
N TRP A 165 -5.64 -12.99 -21.09
CA TRP A 165 -6.96 -12.39 -20.99
C TRP A 165 -7.50 -12.49 -19.55
N HIS A 166 -7.40 -13.67 -18.92
CA HIS A 166 -7.84 -13.87 -17.53
C HIS A 166 -7.06 -13.02 -16.52
N ILE A 167 -5.75 -12.84 -16.72
CA ILE A 167 -4.92 -11.92 -15.92
C ILE A 167 -5.35 -10.47 -16.12
N SER A 168 -5.65 -10.07 -17.36
CA SER A 168 -6.09 -8.71 -17.67
C SER A 168 -7.40 -8.38 -16.98
N ASN A 169 -8.35 -9.32 -16.97
CA ASN A 169 -9.59 -9.18 -16.19
C ASN A 169 -9.30 -9.04 -14.69
N LEU A 170 -8.37 -9.85 -14.15
CA LEU A 170 -8.01 -9.77 -12.74
C LEU A 170 -7.36 -8.42 -12.36
N TRP A 171 -6.60 -7.80 -13.26
CA TRP A 171 -6.14 -6.42 -13.11
C TRP A 171 -7.28 -5.40 -13.13
N GLY A 172 -8.29 -5.62 -13.98
CA GLY A 172 -9.53 -4.83 -13.97
C GLY A 172 -10.22 -4.88 -12.62
N ASP A 173 -10.44 -6.08 -12.09
CA ASP A 173 -11.02 -6.32 -10.76
C ASP A 173 -10.22 -5.62 -9.66
N TYR A 174 -8.89 -5.72 -9.69
CA TYR A 174 -8.02 -5.02 -8.74
C TYR A 174 -8.17 -3.50 -8.81
N GLY A 175 -8.27 -2.94 -10.02
CA GLY A 175 -8.54 -1.52 -10.23
C GLY A 175 -9.86 -1.07 -9.59
N HIS A 176 -10.92 -1.88 -9.72
CA HIS A 176 -12.19 -1.62 -9.06
C HIS A 176 -12.09 -1.67 -7.53
N VAL A 177 -11.32 -2.62 -6.97
CA VAL A 177 -11.05 -2.69 -5.53
C VAL A 177 -10.31 -1.44 -5.02
N LEU A 178 -9.33 -0.93 -5.77
CA LEU A 178 -8.63 0.31 -5.41
C LEU A 178 -9.57 1.53 -5.41
N GLN A 179 -10.45 1.63 -6.41
CA GLN A 179 -11.48 2.68 -6.45
C GLN A 179 -12.43 2.58 -5.26
N LEU A 180 -12.86 1.36 -4.93
CA LEU A 180 -13.73 1.08 -3.80
C LEU A 180 -13.09 1.47 -2.46
N LYS A 181 -11.80 1.16 -2.27
CA LYS A 181 -11.03 1.56 -1.09
C LYS A 181 -10.94 3.08 -0.97
N TYR A 182 -10.74 3.78 -2.08
CA TYR A 182 -10.73 5.24 -2.08
C TYR A 182 -12.09 5.83 -1.69
N ILE A 183 -13.18 5.30 -2.23
CA ILE A 183 -14.55 5.74 -1.87
C ILE A 183 -14.87 5.44 -0.41
N TYR A 184 -14.44 4.28 0.09
CA TYR A 184 -14.53 3.95 1.50
C TYR A 184 -13.84 5.00 2.38
N SER A 185 -12.60 5.40 2.04
CA SER A 185 -11.89 6.48 2.75
C SER A 185 -12.67 7.80 2.72
N LEU A 186 -13.23 8.17 1.56
CA LEU A 186 -14.08 9.36 1.45
C LEU A 186 -15.33 9.28 2.34
N CYS A 187 -15.95 8.10 2.47
CA CYS A 187 -17.10 7.92 3.35
C CYS A 187 -16.73 8.14 4.82
N ARG A 188 -15.55 7.69 5.27
CA ARG A 188 -15.09 7.94 6.64
C ARG A 188 -14.87 9.42 6.95
N GLU A 189 -14.40 10.17 5.96
CA GLU A 189 -14.13 11.60 6.06
C GLU A 189 -15.36 12.47 5.79
N SER A 190 -16.46 11.88 5.33
CA SER A 190 -17.67 12.62 4.95
C SER A 190 -18.36 13.27 6.16
N GLU A 191 -18.93 14.45 5.92
CA GLU A 191 -19.86 15.11 6.83
C GLU A 191 -21.13 14.29 7.02
N ASP A 192 -21.74 14.38 8.19
CA ASP A 192 -22.93 13.58 8.57
C ASP A 192 -24.08 13.70 7.56
N ALA A 193 -24.27 14.90 6.98
CA ALA A 193 -25.31 15.16 5.99
C ALA A 193 -25.16 14.37 4.69
N LYS A 194 -23.92 13.98 4.33
CA LYS A 194 -23.60 13.24 3.10
C LYS A 194 -23.21 11.78 3.36
N LEU A 195 -22.98 11.42 4.61
CA LEU A 195 -22.47 10.10 5.00
C LEU A 195 -23.34 8.96 4.47
N ARG A 196 -24.66 9.08 4.60
CA ARG A 196 -25.60 8.06 4.11
C ARG A 196 -25.52 7.87 2.60
N GLN A 197 -25.48 8.96 1.83
CA GLN A 197 -25.35 8.89 0.38
C GLN A 197 -24.02 8.24 -0.03
N CYS A 198 -22.94 8.52 0.71
CA CYS A 198 -21.65 7.88 0.47
C CYS A 198 -21.72 6.36 0.74
N VAL A 199 -22.34 5.96 1.85
CA VAL A 199 -22.53 4.53 2.20
C VAL A 199 -23.40 3.81 1.17
N ASP A 200 -24.50 4.41 0.72
CA ASP A 200 -25.38 3.82 -0.31
C ASP A 200 -24.60 3.61 -1.62
N TYR A 201 -23.76 4.59 -1.99
CA TYR A 201 -22.91 4.49 -3.17
C TYR A 201 -21.84 3.40 -3.00
N LEU A 202 -21.19 3.32 -1.84
CA LEU A 202 -20.23 2.28 -1.50
C LEU A 202 -20.87 0.89 -1.63
N GLN A 203 -22.05 0.69 -1.04
CA GLN A 203 -22.80 -0.57 -1.12
C GLN A 203 -23.09 -0.98 -2.56
N LYS A 204 -23.57 -0.04 -3.37
CA LYS A 204 -23.83 -0.31 -4.79
C LYS A 204 -22.57 -0.79 -5.49
N MET A 205 -21.44 -0.12 -5.29
CA MET A 205 -20.19 -0.53 -5.96
C MET A 205 -19.68 -1.89 -5.49
N ILE A 206 -19.85 -2.26 -4.22
CA ILE A 206 -19.50 -3.60 -3.74
C ILE A 206 -20.37 -4.66 -4.43
N GLY A 207 -21.67 -4.40 -4.56
CA GLY A 207 -22.58 -5.28 -5.30
C GLY A 207 -22.19 -5.43 -6.77
N ASP A 208 -21.88 -4.31 -7.44
CA ASP A 208 -21.42 -4.32 -8.84
C ASP A 208 -20.11 -5.13 -8.98
N LEU A 209 -19.15 -4.95 -8.06
CA LEU A 209 -17.90 -5.73 -8.03
C LEU A 209 -18.16 -7.23 -7.83
N GLN A 210 -19.07 -7.60 -6.93
CA GLN A 210 -19.41 -8.99 -6.67
C GLN A 210 -19.91 -9.71 -7.93
N VAL A 211 -20.76 -9.05 -8.71
CA VAL A 211 -21.28 -9.59 -9.98
C VAL A 211 -20.14 -9.79 -10.97
N VAL A 212 -19.31 -8.76 -11.21
CA VAL A 212 -18.20 -8.81 -12.17
C VAL A 212 -17.18 -9.90 -11.81
N CYS A 213 -16.82 -10.03 -10.53
CA CYS A 213 -15.91 -11.08 -10.10
C CYS A 213 -16.51 -12.47 -10.28
N THR A 214 -17.80 -12.64 -9.96
CA THR A 214 -18.52 -13.91 -10.15
C THR A 214 -18.52 -14.35 -11.62
N GLU A 215 -18.87 -13.45 -12.53
CA GLU A 215 -18.88 -13.72 -13.97
C GLU A 215 -17.48 -14.10 -14.47
N SER A 216 -16.46 -13.38 -14.02
CA SER A 216 -15.07 -13.63 -14.42
C SER A 216 -14.53 -14.97 -13.90
N THR A 217 -14.95 -15.43 -12.72
CA THR A 217 -14.55 -16.74 -12.19
C THR A 217 -15.27 -17.88 -12.89
N VAL A 218 -16.58 -17.73 -13.18
CA VAL A 218 -17.33 -18.73 -13.95
C VAL A 218 -16.71 -18.90 -15.33
N GLN A 219 -16.34 -17.80 -16.00
CA GLN A 219 -15.66 -17.88 -17.29
C GLN A 219 -14.32 -18.62 -17.20
N LEU A 220 -13.54 -18.39 -16.13
CA LEU A 220 -12.29 -19.12 -15.90
C LEU A 220 -12.52 -20.60 -15.61
N GLU A 221 -13.62 -20.97 -14.94
CA GLU A 221 -14.01 -22.36 -14.70
C GLU A 221 -14.35 -23.09 -16.01
N GLU A 222 -15.02 -22.41 -16.94
CA GLU A 222 -15.36 -22.97 -18.26
C GLU A 222 -14.12 -23.16 -19.16
N ASP A 223 -13.09 -22.36 -18.96
CA ASP A 223 -11.83 -22.39 -19.73
C ASP A 223 -10.76 -23.35 -19.13
N LEU A 224 -11.05 -23.96 -17.98
CA LEU A 224 -10.20 -24.92 -17.25
C LEU A 224 -10.36 -26.38 -17.75
#